data_AF-A0A100Y9D5-F1
#
_entry.id   AF-A0A100Y9D5-F1
#
_cell.length_a   1.000
_cell.length_b   1.000
_cell.length_c   1.000
_cell.angle_alpha   90.00
_cell.angle_beta   90.00
_cell.angle_gamma   90.00
#
_symmetry.space_group_name_H-M   'P 1'
#
loop_
_entity.id
_entity.type
_entity.pdbx_description
1 polymer ?
#
loop_
_entity_poly.entity_id
_entity_poly.type
_entity_poly.pdbx_seq_one_letter_code
_entity_poly.pdbx_strand_id
1 'polypeptide(L)'
;MVGHRGRPVKPVPPGPIGEFAERLRLARRYRGLSREEVAKAMACSLATVRRAEAGDTLPQLPIARSHAAACGVDPDEVEILWKRARRADRRRRAPAAPDLSAELRSVCGFAGLGAVLADAYDEAGAPSYRELERRARRARDLPPLSRSTIGRVLAGAPLSERRMLAFLTACGVPEETFPRWLRAHRRAHRSRTLAKRRLSGVRAAEAAWAGRSRLEYERALGSLRSP
;
A
#
# COMPACT_ATOMS: atom_id res chain seq x y z
N MET A 1 -16.79 0.23 -50.43
CA MET A 1 -16.74 0.77 -49.05
C MET A 1 -16.03 -0.23 -48.16
N VAL A 2 -14.72 -0.04 -47.94
CA VAL A 2 -13.88 -0.99 -47.19
C VAL A 2 -14.03 -0.69 -45.69
N GLY A 3 -14.68 -1.60 -44.96
CA GLY A 3 -14.84 -1.50 -43.51
C GLY A 3 -13.48 -1.54 -42.82
N HIS A 4 -13.11 -0.47 -42.13
CA HIS A 4 -12.06 -0.49 -41.12
C HIS A 4 -12.51 -1.41 -39.98
N ARG A 5 -12.17 -2.70 -40.07
CA ARG A 5 -12.14 -3.60 -38.91
C ARG A 5 -11.08 -3.05 -37.97
N GLY A 6 -11.52 -2.18 -37.04
CA GLY A 6 -10.66 -1.59 -36.04
C GLY A 6 -9.86 -2.67 -35.32
N ARG A 7 -8.58 -2.37 -35.06
CA ARG A 7 -7.66 -3.24 -34.32
C ARG A 7 -8.36 -3.80 -33.07
N PRO A 8 -8.35 -5.12 -32.84
CA PRO A 8 -9.04 -5.73 -31.71
C PRO A 8 -8.58 -5.07 -30.40
N VAL A 9 -9.55 -4.63 -29.61
CA VAL A 9 -9.29 -4.02 -28.30
C VAL A 9 -8.59 -5.05 -27.44
N LYS A 10 -7.41 -4.72 -26.89
CA LYS A 10 -6.66 -5.61 -26.01
C LYS A 10 -7.59 -6.12 -24.88
N PRO A 11 -7.65 -7.44 -24.64
CA PRO A 11 -8.44 -7.99 -23.55
C PRO A 11 -7.92 -7.46 -22.23
N VAL A 12 -8.83 -7.27 -21.27
CA VAL A 12 -8.46 -6.88 -19.92
C VAL A 12 -7.85 -8.11 -19.21
N PRO A 13 -6.75 -7.98 -18.46
CA PRO A 13 -6.21 -9.08 -17.67
C PRO A 13 -7.26 -9.65 -16.71
N PRO A 14 -7.28 -10.96 -16.42
CA PRO A 14 -8.22 -11.53 -15.45
C PRO A 14 -7.89 -11.11 -14.01
N GLY A 15 -8.91 -11.15 -13.15
CA GLY A 15 -8.80 -10.85 -11.72
C GLY A 15 -9.44 -9.51 -11.32
N PRO A 16 -9.38 -9.14 -10.03
CA PRO A 16 -10.25 -8.10 -9.48
C PRO A 16 -10.09 -6.72 -10.11
N ILE A 17 -8.85 -6.32 -10.42
CA ILE A 17 -8.56 -5.05 -11.11
C ILE A 17 -9.09 -5.10 -12.55
N GLY A 18 -8.97 -6.24 -13.20
CA GLY A 18 -9.46 -6.43 -14.56
C GLY A 18 -10.98 -6.40 -14.64
N GLU A 19 -11.66 -7.10 -13.74
CA GLU A 19 -13.12 -7.05 -13.61
C GLU A 19 -13.61 -5.61 -13.41
N PHE A 20 -12.92 -4.83 -12.56
CA PHE A 20 -13.22 -3.42 -12.39
C PHE A 20 -13.02 -2.61 -13.67
N ALA A 21 -11.92 -2.80 -14.38
CA ALA A 21 -11.67 -2.12 -15.65
C ALA A 21 -12.69 -2.48 -16.74
N GLU A 22 -13.17 -3.72 -16.79
CA GLU A 22 -14.25 -4.12 -17.70
C GLU A 22 -15.58 -3.46 -17.29
N ARG A 23 -15.87 -3.28 -16.00
CA ARG A 23 -17.03 -2.49 -15.57
C ARG A 23 -16.97 -1.04 -16.06
N LEU A 24 -15.81 -0.39 -16.03
CA LEU A 24 -15.64 0.94 -16.62
C LEU A 24 -15.86 0.92 -18.15
N ARG A 25 -15.31 -0.08 -18.86
CA ARG A 25 -15.53 -0.24 -20.31
C ARG A 25 -17.00 -0.45 -20.64
N LEU A 26 -17.71 -1.26 -19.85
CA LEU A 26 -19.13 -1.53 -20.01
C LEU A 26 -19.95 -0.26 -19.77
N ALA A 27 -19.71 0.46 -18.68
CA ALA A 27 -20.39 1.73 -18.39
C ALA A 27 -20.29 2.71 -19.57
N ARG A 28 -19.08 2.87 -20.13
CA ARG A 28 -18.86 3.71 -21.30
C ARG A 28 -19.60 3.19 -22.54
N ARG A 29 -19.51 1.89 -22.83
CA ARG A 29 -20.17 1.25 -23.99
C ARG A 29 -21.69 1.32 -23.91
N TYR A 30 -22.29 1.15 -22.73
CA TYR A 30 -23.73 1.26 -22.51
C TYR A 30 -24.25 2.67 -22.84
N ARG A 31 -23.43 3.70 -22.67
CA ARG A 31 -23.76 5.07 -23.07
C ARG A 31 -23.35 5.43 -24.50
N GLY A 32 -22.77 4.48 -25.24
CA GLY A 32 -22.28 4.70 -26.60
C GLY A 32 -21.09 5.66 -26.71
N LEU A 33 -20.40 5.96 -25.60
CA LEU A 33 -19.33 6.97 -25.60
C LEU A 33 -18.00 6.40 -26.10
N SER A 34 -17.30 7.21 -26.89
CA SER A 34 -15.88 7.03 -27.21
C SER A 34 -15.01 7.37 -25.99
N ARG A 35 -13.74 6.96 -26.03
CA ARG A 35 -12.80 7.28 -24.93
C ARG A 35 -12.45 8.77 -24.95
N GLU A 36 -12.46 9.38 -26.13
CA GLU A 36 -12.23 10.78 -26.40
C GLU A 36 -13.33 11.65 -25.77
N GLU A 37 -14.60 11.23 -25.90
CA GLU A 37 -15.73 11.93 -25.27
C GLU A 37 -15.67 11.84 -23.74
N VAL A 38 -15.37 10.67 -23.19
CA VAL A 38 -15.17 10.51 -21.74
C VAL A 38 -13.98 11.35 -21.26
N ALA A 39 -12.87 11.38 -22.00
CA ALA A 39 -11.71 12.19 -21.66
C ALA A 39 -12.05 13.69 -21.63
N LYS A 40 -12.84 14.16 -22.60
CA LYS A 40 -13.35 15.54 -22.66
C LYS A 40 -14.27 15.84 -21.47
N ALA A 41 -15.22 14.96 -21.15
CA ALA A 41 -16.12 15.13 -20.01
C ALA A 41 -15.39 15.16 -18.66
N MET A 42 -14.31 14.39 -18.52
CA MET A 42 -13.46 14.37 -17.32
C MET A 42 -12.39 15.47 -17.30
N ALA A 43 -12.28 16.29 -18.35
CA ALA A 43 -11.20 17.26 -18.55
C ALA A 43 -9.79 16.64 -18.36
N CYS A 44 -9.56 15.46 -18.92
CA CYS A 44 -8.30 14.72 -18.78
C CYS A 44 -7.78 14.18 -20.13
N SER A 45 -6.57 13.62 -20.14
CA SER A 45 -6.00 13.05 -21.37
C SER A 45 -6.63 11.69 -21.74
N LEU A 46 -6.72 11.42 -23.03
CA LEU A 46 -7.12 10.09 -23.56
C LEU A 46 -6.30 8.94 -22.96
N ALA A 47 -5.00 9.18 -22.73
CA ALA A 47 -4.11 8.21 -22.09
C ALA A 47 -4.54 7.84 -20.66
N THR A 48 -5.16 8.77 -19.92
CA THR A 48 -5.68 8.52 -18.57
C THR A 48 -6.89 7.60 -18.61
N VAL A 49 -7.83 7.83 -19.54
CA VAL A 49 -8.99 6.95 -19.76
C VAL A 49 -8.52 5.56 -20.20
N ARG A 50 -7.57 5.48 -21.15
CA ARG A 50 -7.00 4.20 -21.60
C ARG A 50 -6.34 3.42 -20.46
N ARG A 51 -5.57 4.07 -19.59
CA ARG A 51 -4.96 3.43 -18.41
C ARG A 51 -6.01 2.93 -17.42
N ALA A 52 -7.04 3.73 -17.14
CA ALA A 52 -8.12 3.33 -16.25
C ALA A 52 -8.89 2.10 -16.77
N GLU A 53 -9.06 1.99 -18.09
CA GLU A 53 -9.72 0.87 -18.76
C GLU A 53 -8.78 -0.29 -19.13
N ALA A 54 -7.48 -0.21 -18.84
CA ALA A 54 -6.52 -1.25 -19.24
C ALA A 54 -6.60 -2.49 -18.34
N GLY A 55 -6.88 -2.30 -17.04
CA GLY A 55 -6.88 -3.35 -16.03
C GLY A 55 -5.49 -3.78 -15.54
N ASP A 56 -4.43 -3.12 -16.00
CA ASP A 56 -3.06 -3.39 -15.53
C ASP A 56 -2.83 -2.86 -14.10
N THR A 57 -3.48 -1.74 -13.75
CA THR A 57 -3.44 -1.14 -12.42
C THR A 57 -4.80 -0.55 -12.08
N LEU A 58 -5.17 -0.56 -10.80
CA LEU A 58 -6.41 0.07 -10.36
C LEU A 58 -6.27 1.59 -10.46
N PRO A 59 -7.20 2.31 -11.13
CA PRO A 59 -7.14 3.76 -11.21
C PRO A 59 -7.31 4.38 -9.82
N GLN A 60 -6.86 5.63 -9.65
CA GLN A 60 -7.15 6.37 -8.42
C GLN A 60 -8.67 6.57 -8.27
N LEU A 61 -9.19 6.48 -7.05
CA LEU A 61 -10.63 6.59 -6.79
C LEU A 61 -11.28 7.85 -7.41
N PRO A 62 -10.68 9.05 -7.35
CA PRO A 62 -11.24 10.22 -8.02
C PRO A 62 -11.40 10.04 -9.53
N ILE A 63 -10.45 9.37 -10.21
CA ILE A 63 -10.53 9.08 -11.65
C ILE A 63 -11.66 8.09 -11.93
N ALA A 64 -11.81 7.06 -11.11
CA ALA A 64 -12.90 6.10 -11.21
C ALA A 64 -14.28 6.78 -11.04
N ARG A 65 -14.44 7.62 -10.01
CA ARG A 65 -15.66 8.38 -9.75
C ARG A 65 -15.99 9.35 -10.90
N SER A 66 -14.99 10.09 -11.40
CA SER A 66 -15.19 10.99 -12.55
C SER A 66 -15.53 10.24 -13.83
N HIS A 67 -14.94 9.07 -14.08
CA HIS A 67 -15.28 8.22 -15.21
C HIS A 67 -16.72 7.71 -15.11
N ALA A 68 -17.13 7.26 -13.92
CA ALA A 68 -18.51 6.86 -13.62
C ALA A 68 -19.50 7.99 -13.92
N ALA A 69 -19.25 9.18 -13.36
CA ALA A 69 -20.07 10.36 -13.57
C ALA A 69 -20.17 10.73 -15.07
N ALA A 70 -19.04 10.71 -15.80
CA ALA A 70 -19.02 10.96 -17.25
C ALA A 70 -19.83 9.92 -18.04
N CYS A 71 -19.90 8.69 -17.55
CA CYS A 71 -20.71 7.61 -18.11
C CYS A 71 -22.13 7.54 -17.50
N GLY A 72 -22.55 8.52 -16.70
CA GLY A 72 -23.88 8.53 -16.07
C GLY A 72 -24.12 7.36 -15.10
N VAL A 73 -23.06 6.77 -14.55
CA VAL A 73 -23.12 5.76 -13.47
C VAL A 73 -22.93 6.49 -12.14
N ASP A 74 -23.64 6.04 -11.11
CA ASP A 74 -23.48 6.56 -9.76
C ASP A 74 -22.02 6.40 -9.27
N PRO A 75 -21.32 7.51 -8.97
CA PRO A 75 -19.96 7.46 -8.44
C PRO A 75 -19.82 6.64 -7.15
N ASP A 76 -20.86 6.56 -6.33
CA ASP A 76 -20.84 5.83 -5.06
C ASP A 76 -20.91 4.32 -5.29
N GLU A 77 -21.68 3.85 -6.26
CA GLU A 77 -21.68 2.45 -6.71
C GLU A 77 -20.29 2.04 -7.22
N VAL A 78 -19.67 2.90 -8.05
CA VAL A 78 -18.32 2.65 -8.55
C VAL A 78 -17.27 2.67 -7.44
N GLU A 79 -17.42 3.51 -6.43
CA GLU A 79 -16.56 3.49 -5.25
C GLU A 79 -16.65 2.15 -4.49
N ILE A 80 -17.84 1.58 -4.35
CA ILE A 80 -18.03 0.26 -3.73
C ILE A 80 -17.31 -0.82 -4.55
N LEU A 81 -17.49 -0.83 -5.87
CA LEU A 81 -16.82 -1.78 -6.77
C LEU A 81 -15.30 -1.61 -6.72
N TRP A 82 -14.83 -0.37 -6.67
CA TRP A 82 -13.41 -0.04 -6.56
C TRP A 82 -12.81 -0.57 -5.26
N LYS A 83 -13.47 -0.35 -4.11
CA LYS A 83 -13.06 -0.88 -2.80
C LYS A 83 -13.01 -2.40 -2.81
N ARG A 84 -14.00 -3.06 -3.43
CA ARG A 84 -14.02 -4.53 -3.58
C ARG A 84 -12.85 -5.04 -4.42
N ALA A 85 -12.64 -4.46 -5.60
CA ALA A 85 -11.55 -4.84 -6.50
C ALA A 85 -10.18 -4.68 -5.82
N ARG A 86 -9.97 -3.57 -5.11
CA ARG A 86 -8.73 -3.31 -4.38
C ARG A 86 -8.49 -4.30 -3.24
N ARG A 87 -9.51 -4.57 -2.42
CA ARG A 87 -9.44 -5.56 -1.33
C ARG A 87 -9.16 -6.96 -1.87
N ALA A 88 -9.81 -7.35 -2.96
CA ALA A 88 -9.63 -8.66 -3.56
C ALA A 88 -8.24 -8.81 -4.20
N ASP A 89 -7.73 -7.79 -4.90
CA ASP A 89 -6.35 -7.80 -5.41
C ASP A 89 -5.33 -7.87 -4.27
N ARG A 90 -5.56 -7.16 -3.16
CA ARG A 90 -4.69 -7.27 -1.97
C ARG A 90 -4.79 -8.62 -1.29
N ARG A 91 -5.99 -9.19 -1.09
CA ARG A 91 -6.22 -10.55 -0.56
C ARG A 91 -5.66 -11.65 -1.46
N ARG A 92 -5.52 -11.39 -2.76
CA ARG A 92 -4.84 -12.31 -3.68
C ARG A 92 -3.32 -12.23 -3.52
N ARG A 93 -2.79 -11.05 -3.18
CA ARG A 93 -1.35 -10.82 -2.95
C ARG A 93 -0.90 -11.16 -1.52
N ALA A 94 -1.82 -11.12 -0.56
CA ALA A 94 -1.57 -11.45 0.85
C ALA A 94 -2.20 -12.82 1.19
N PRO A 95 -1.56 -13.69 1.99
CA PRO A 95 -2.23 -14.87 2.50
C PRO A 95 -3.49 -14.49 3.31
N ALA A 96 -4.51 -15.37 3.29
CA ALA A 96 -5.88 -15.11 3.77
C ALA A 96 -5.94 -14.35 5.11
N ALA A 97 -6.64 -13.22 5.11
CA ALA A 97 -6.80 -12.29 6.22
C ALA A 97 -7.88 -12.74 7.25
N PRO A 98 -7.51 -13.08 8.50
CA PRO A 98 -8.43 -13.42 9.60
C PRO A 98 -9.07 -12.17 10.26
N ASP A 99 -9.87 -12.38 11.32
CA ASP A 99 -10.37 -11.34 12.24
C ASP A 99 -9.30 -10.25 12.50
N LEU A 100 -9.63 -8.96 12.32
CA LEU A 100 -8.72 -7.83 12.56
C LEU A 100 -8.02 -7.92 13.92
N SER A 101 -8.68 -8.49 14.92
CA SER A 101 -8.10 -8.73 16.24
C SER A 101 -7.03 -9.83 16.21
N ALA A 102 -7.24 -10.90 15.44
CA ALA A 102 -6.26 -11.95 15.19
C ALA A 102 -5.08 -11.45 14.35
N GLU A 103 -5.35 -10.66 13.32
CA GLU A 103 -4.30 -10.03 12.50
C GLU A 103 -3.43 -9.09 13.31
N LEU A 104 -4.05 -8.17 14.05
CA LEU A 104 -3.30 -7.26 14.91
C LEU A 104 -2.49 -8.04 15.96
N ARG A 105 -2.99 -9.17 16.49
CA ARG A 105 -2.24 -10.05 17.41
C ARG A 105 -1.02 -10.68 16.73
N SER A 106 -1.12 -11.08 15.47
CA SER A 106 -0.03 -11.75 14.73
C SER A 106 1.01 -10.78 14.15
N VAL A 107 0.74 -9.46 14.11
CA VAL A 107 1.71 -8.46 13.63
C VAL A 107 3.06 -8.57 14.36
N CYS A 108 4.09 -8.90 13.59
CA CYS A 108 5.49 -8.86 13.97
C CYS A 108 6.26 -7.90 13.05
N GLY A 109 7.01 -6.96 13.66
CA GLY A 109 7.74 -5.93 12.92
C GLY A 109 6.88 -4.90 12.18
N PHE A 110 7.54 -3.94 11.52
CA PHE A 110 6.87 -2.82 10.86
C PHE A 110 6.30 -3.14 9.48
N ALA A 111 6.80 -4.18 8.80
CA ALA A 111 6.21 -4.66 7.55
C ALA A 111 4.78 -5.19 7.79
N GLY A 112 4.61 -6.03 8.82
CA GLY A 112 3.29 -6.53 9.22
C GLY A 112 2.36 -5.41 9.68
N LEU A 113 2.87 -4.45 10.46
CA LEU A 113 2.09 -3.28 10.88
C LEU A 113 1.68 -2.39 9.68
N GLY A 114 2.57 -2.21 8.70
CA GLY A 114 2.27 -1.46 7.48
C GLY A 114 1.17 -2.12 6.66
N ALA A 115 1.16 -3.44 6.58
CA ALA A 115 0.10 -4.20 5.91
C ALA A 115 -1.26 -3.90 6.53
N VAL A 116 -1.44 -4.15 7.83
CA VAL A 116 -2.73 -3.87 8.49
C VAL A 116 -3.13 -2.39 8.45
N LEU A 117 -2.18 -1.44 8.46
CA LEU A 117 -2.47 -0.02 8.26
C LEU A 117 -2.94 0.30 6.84
N ALA A 118 -2.39 -0.40 5.84
CA ALA A 118 -2.88 -0.31 4.47
C ALA A 118 -4.32 -0.85 4.37
N ASP A 119 -4.67 -1.85 5.16
CA ASP A 119 -6.02 -2.41 5.23
C ASP A 119 -7.02 -1.37 5.71
N ALA A 120 -6.71 -0.72 6.84
CA ALA A 120 -7.51 0.38 7.37
C ALA A 120 -7.63 1.56 6.38
N TYR A 121 -6.55 1.88 5.67
CA TYR A 121 -6.56 2.91 4.63
C TYR A 121 -7.44 2.54 3.43
N ASP A 122 -7.42 1.28 3.00
CA ASP A 122 -8.29 0.79 1.94
C ASP A 122 -9.76 0.80 2.37
N GLU A 123 -10.05 0.45 3.63
CA GLU A 123 -11.40 0.55 4.20
C GLU A 123 -11.91 1.99 4.25
N ALA A 124 -11.02 2.95 4.49
CA ALA A 124 -11.32 4.38 4.41
C ALA A 124 -11.58 4.89 2.96
N GLY A 125 -11.56 4.01 1.96
CA GLY A 125 -11.69 4.35 0.54
C GLY A 125 -10.40 4.82 -0.12
N ALA A 126 -9.26 4.60 0.55
CA ALA A 126 -7.93 4.97 0.07
C ALA A 126 -7.88 6.41 -0.51
N PRO A 127 -8.26 7.41 0.30
CA PRO A 127 -8.25 8.82 -0.10
C PRO A 127 -6.84 9.26 -0.50
N SER A 128 -6.72 10.19 -1.45
CA SER A 128 -5.40 10.70 -1.87
C SER A 128 -4.53 11.14 -0.68
N TYR A 129 -3.20 11.09 -0.79
CA TYR A 129 -2.32 11.51 0.31
C TYR A 129 -2.53 12.96 0.73
N ARG A 130 -2.92 13.83 -0.21
CA ARG A 130 -3.30 15.23 0.09
C ARG A 130 -4.58 15.28 0.92
N GLU A 131 -5.55 14.42 0.62
CA GLU A 131 -6.78 14.32 1.37
C GLU A 131 -6.54 13.77 2.78
N LEU A 132 -5.74 12.72 2.89
CA LEU A 132 -5.40 12.13 4.18
C LEU A 132 -4.59 13.10 5.05
N GLU A 133 -3.65 13.86 4.47
CA GLU A 133 -2.97 14.98 5.14
C GLU A 133 -3.97 16.03 5.65
N ARG A 134 -4.95 16.43 4.81
CA ARG A 134 -6.01 17.37 5.20
C ARG A 134 -6.85 16.85 6.36
N ARG A 135 -7.21 15.56 6.34
CA ARG A 135 -7.96 14.91 7.44
C ARG A 135 -7.14 14.86 8.72
N ALA A 136 -5.87 14.46 8.64
CA ALA A 136 -4.96 14.41 9.79
C ALA A 136 -4.80 15.78 10.47
N ARG A 137 -4.75 16.88 9.71
CA ARG A 137 -4.67 18.24 10.27
C ARG A 137 -5.90 18.67 11.07
N ARG A 138 -7.06 18.02 10.88
CA ARG A 138 -8.27 18.31 11.65
C ARG A 138 -8.26 17.68 13.04
N ALA A 139 -7.44 16.65 13.26
CA ALA A 139 -7.25 16.06 14.58
C ALA A 139 -6.33 16.97 15.42
N ARG A 140 -6.94 17.85 16.23
CA ARG A 140 -6.24 18.94 16.94
C ARG A 140 -5.13 18.47 17.91
N ASP A 141 -5.20 17.23 18.39
CA ASP A 141 -4.27 16.69 19.40
C ASP A 141 -3.18 15.78 18.82
N LEU A 142 -3.17 15.57 17.50
CA LEU A 142 -2.27 14.63 16.84
C LEU A 142 -1.29 15.34 15.89
N PRO A 143 -0.05 14.83 15.76
CA PRO A 143 0.93 15.45 14.90
C PRO A 143 0.46 15.44 13.44
N PRO A 144 0.75 16.50 12.66
CA PRO A 144 0.40 16.51 11.24
C PRO A 144 1.14 15.40 10.49
N LEU A 145 0.46 14.85 9.49
CA LEU A 145 1.03 13.83 8.61
C LEU A 145 1.39 14.44 7.26
N SER A 146 2.68 14.45 6.94
CA SER A 146 3.14 14.78 5.59
C SER A 146 2.82 13.64 4.61
N ARG A 147 2.66 13.97 3.32
CA ARG A 147 2.44 12.98 2.24
C ARG A 147 3.53 11.91 2.17
N SER A 148 4.79 12.32 2.40
CA SER A 148 5.94 11.40 2.47
C SER A 148 5.81 10.44 3.65
N THR A 149 5.35 10.92 4.80
CA THR A 149 5.09 10.06 5.97
C THR A 149 4.01 9.04 5.66
N ILE A 150 2.91 9.46 5.04
CA ILE A 150 1.80 8.57 4.65
C ILE A 150 2.30 7.43 3.74
N GLY A 151 3.04 7.75 2.68
CA GLY A 151 3.59 6.74 1.77
C GLY A 151 4.55 5.77 2.47
N ARG A 152 5.40 6.28 3.37
CA ARG A 152 6.31 5.46 4.17
C ARG A 152 5.59 4.52 5.13
N VAL A 153 4.52 4.98 5.77
CA VAL A 153 3.69 4.18 6.69
C VAL A 153 3.11 2.98 5.95
N LEU A 154 2.52 3.22 4.78
CA LEU A 154 1.96 2.18 3.92
C LEU A 154 3.03 1.20 3.40
N ALA A 155 4.27 1.66 3.23
CA ALA A 155 5.41 0.81 2.89
C ALA A 155 5.98 0.03 4.09
N GLY A 156 5.36 0.09 5.28
CA GLY A 156 5.85 -0.60 6.47
C GLY A 156 7.09 0.02 7.09
N ALA A 157 7.30 1.33 6.90
CA ALA A 157 8.37 2.04 7.57
C ALA A 157 8.03 2.30 9.05
N PRO A 158 9.04 2.38 9.94
CA PRO A 158 8.84 2.78 11.32
C PRO A 158 8.21 4.16 11.46
N LEU A 159 7.26 4.28 12.39
CA LEU A 159 6.57 5.52 12.76
C LEU A 159 6.42 5.60 14.29
N SER A 160 6.19 6.79 14.84
CA SER A 160 5.85 6.95 16.26
C SER A 160 4.39 6.59 16.54
N GLU A 161 4.05 6.24 17.78
CA GLU A 161 2.67 5.93 18.19
C GLU A 161 1.72 7.08 17.83
N ARG A 162 2.09 8.33 18.17
CA ARG A 162 1.26 9.50 17.86
C ARG A 162 1.00 9.68 16.36
N ARG A 163 2.00 9.41 15.50
CA ARG A 163 1.81 9.48 14.04
C ARG A 163 0.93 8.34 13.51
N MET A 164 1.01 7.16 14.13
CA MET A 164 0.11 6.05 13.82
C MET A 164 -1.34 6.41 14.17
N LEU A 165 -1.58 6.97 15.36
CA LEU A 165 -2.91 7.42 15.76
C LEU A 165 -3.44 8.52 14.83
N ALA A 166 -2.59 9.46 14.41
CA ALA A 166 -2.95 10.49 13.42
C ALA A 166 -3.42 9.87 12.10
N PHE A 167 -2.76 8.79 11.68
CA PHE A 167 -3.08 8.07 10.45
C PHE A 167 -4.43 7.34 10.58
N LEU A 168 -4.62 6.60 11.67
CA LEU A 168 -5.87 5.88 11.95
C LEU A 168 -7.06 6.83 12.05
N THR A 169 -6.88 7.97 12.73
CA THR A 169 -7.89 9.03 12.83
C THR A 169 -8.22 9.62 11.45
N ALA A 170 -7.20 9.90 10.63
CA ALA A 170 -7.41 10.41 9.26
C ALA A 170 -8.11 9.39 8.34
N CYS A 171 -7.93 8.09 8.61
CA CYS A 171 -8.66 6.99 7.96
C CYS A 171 -10.07 6.77 8.55
N GLY A 172 -10.44 7.44 9.64
CA GLY A 172 -11.75 7.26 10.29
C GLY A 172 -11.88 5.93 11.01
N VAL A 173 -10.77 5.32 11.43
CA VAL A 173 -10.80 4.10 12.24
C VAL A 173 -11.37 4.44 13.62
N PRO A 174 -12.33 3.65 14.15
CA PRO A 174 -12.94 3.95 15.44
C PRO A 174 -11.93 3.92 16.59
N GLU A 175 -11.99 4.93 17.47
CA GLU A 175 -11.02 5.13 18.55
C GLU A 175 -11.02 3.97 19.57
N GLU A 176 -12.15 3.28 19.73
CA GLU A 176 -12.24 2.08 20.59
C GLU A 176 -11.28 0.96 20.17
N THR A 177 -10.85 0.96 18.90
CA THR A 177 -9.88 -0.03 18.40
C THR A 177 -8.43 0.38 18.66
N PHE A 178 -8.15 1.65 18.95
CA PHE A 178 -6.78 2.20 19.08
C PHE A 178 -5.89 1.46 20.08
N PRO A 179 -6.38 0.98 21.24
CA PRO A 179 -5.57 0.18 22.14
C PRO A 179 -4.99 -1.10 21.49
N ARG A 180 -5.69 -1.71 20.53
CA ARG A 180 -5.22 -2.90 19.79
C ARG A 180 -4.08 -2.54 18.85
N TRP A 181 -4.21 -1.41 18.13
CA TRP A 181 -3.17 -0.86 17.26
C TRP A 181 -1.91 -0.49 18.03
N LEU A 182 -2.05 0.18 19.19
CA LEU A 182 -0.92 0.52 20.05
C LEU A 182 -0.17 -0.72 20.56
N ARG A 183 -0.87 -1.82 20.86
CA ARG A 183 -0.22 -3.09 21.21
C ARG A 183 0.56 -3.69 20.03
N ALA A 184 0.01 -3.64 18.83
CA ALA A 184 0.70 -4.10 17.61
C ALA A 184 1.95 -3.25 17.32
N HIS A 185 1.85 -1.93 17.47
CA HIS A 185 2.98 -1.01 17.33
C HIS A 185 4.09 -1.28 18.34
N ARG A 186 3.75 -1.46 19.63
CA ARG A 186 4.72 -1.82 20.67
C ARG A 186 5.40 -3.16 20.38
N ARG A 187 4.69 -4.15 19.85
CA ARG A 187 5.31 -5.40 19.38
C ARG A 187 6.28 -5.15 18.22
N ALA A 188 5.86 -4.42 17.18
CA ALA A 188 6.71 -4.08 16.04
C ALA A 188 8.01 -3.35 16.45
N HIS A 189 7.92 -2.42 17.41
CA HIS A 189 9.08 -1.73 17.97
C HIS A 189 10.01 -2.69 18.71
N ARG A 190 9.48 -3.57 19.56
CA ARG A 190 10.26 -4.57 20.28
C ARG A 190 10.98 -5.52 19.31
N SER A 191 10.28 -6.04 18.31
CA SER A 191 10.89 -6.90 17.27
C SER A 191 12.05 -6.21 16.56
N ARG A 192 11.90 -4.92 16.21
CA ARG A 192 12.98 -4.12 15.59
C ARG A 192 14.18 -3.95 16.51
N THR A 193 13.95 -3.64 17.79
CA THR A 193 15.03 -3.48 18.77
C THR A 193 15.79 -4.79 18.96
N LEU A 194 15.09 -5.92 19.06
CA LEU A 194 15.70 -7.24 19.16
C LEU A 194 16.48 -7.61 17.90
N ALA A 195 15.93 -7.36 16.71
CA ALA A 195 16.63 -7.59 15.44
C ALA A 195 17.93 -6.76 15.35
N LYS A 196 17.89 -5.48 15.75
CA LYS A 196 19.08 -4.63 15.80
C LYS A 196 20.15 -5.17 16.76
N ARG A 197 19.75 -5.62 17.96
CA ARG A 197 20.67 -6.22 18.94
C ARG A 197 21.30 -7.52 18.44
N ARG A 198 20.52 -8.35 17.74
CA ARG A 198 21.02 -9.57 17.10
C ARG A 198 22.06 -9.24 16.02
N LEU A 199 21.75 -8.30 15.13
CA LEU A 199 22.67 -7.83 14.10
C LEU A 199 23.96 -7.24 14.67
N SER A 200 23.88 -6.44 15.75
CA SER A 200 25.08 -5.93 16.42
C SER A 200 25.89 -7.05 17.08
N GLY A 201 25.22 -8.05 17.65
CA GLY A 201 25.88 -9.22 18.23
C GLY A 201 26.60 -10.07 17.17
N VAL A 202 25.96 -10.28 16.02
CA VAL A 202 26.59 -10.98 14.87
C VAL A 202 27.82 -10.22 14.41
N ARG A 203 27.73 -8.90 14.20
CA ARG A 203 28.89 -8.09 13.81
C ARG A 203 30.02 -8.12 14.83
N ALA A 204 29.69 -8.08 16.12
CA ALA A 204 30.68 -8.17 17.18
C ALA A 204 31.37 -9.56 17.20
N ALA A 205 30.60 -10.63 16.99
CA ALA A 205 31.13 -11.99 16.88
C ALA A 205 32.02 -12.17 15.64
N GLU A 206 31.62 -11.63 14.49
CA GLU A 206 32.41 -11.60 13.25
C GLU A 206 33.73 -10.85 13.44
N ALA A 207 33.71 -9.66 14.06
CA ALA A 207 34.92 -8.90 14.35
C ALA A 207 35.85 -9.64 15.34
N ALA A 208 35.28 -10.28 16.37
CA ALA A 208 36.06 -11.06 17.33
C ALA A 208 36.67 -12.32 16.70
N TRP A 209 35.96 -12.98 15.78
CA TRP A 209 36.49 -14.12 15.03
C TRP A 209 37.59 -13.69 14.06
N ALA A 210 37.39 -12.61 13.28
CA ALA A 210 38.40 -12.06 12.39
C ALA A 210 39.67 -11.63 13.16
N GLY A 211 39.52 -11.05 14.35
CA GLY A 211 40.64 -10.70 15.22
C GLY A 211 41.40 -11.93 15.75
N ARG A 212 40.68 -12.99 16.18
CA ARG A 212 41.31 -14.25 16.62
C ARG A 212 42.04 -14.95 15.48
N SER A 213 41.42 -15.09 14.31
CA SER A 213 42.04 -15.72 13.15
C SER A 213 43.28 -14.95 12.67
N ARG A 214 43.28 -13.63 12.77
CA ARG A 214 44.48 -12.80 12.49
C ARG A 214 45.61 -13.06 13.49
N LEU A 215 45.30 -13.11 14.79
CA LEU A 215 46.28 -13.41 15.83
C LEU A 215 46.84 -14.84 15.74
N GLU A 216 45.98 -15.81 15.39
CA GLU A 216 46.40 -17.20 15.13
C GLU A 216 47.32 -17.29 13.91
N TYR A 217 47.01 -16.57 12.84
CA TYR A 217 47.86 -16.49 11.65
C TYR A 217 49.21 -15.80 11.91
N GLU A 218 49.23 -14.70 12.65
CA GLU A 218 50.46 -14.00 13.04
C GLU A 218 51.35 -14.85 13.97
N ARG A 219 50.77 -15.62 14.89
CA ARG A 219 51.51 -16.61 15.70
C ARG A 219 52.12 -17.73 14.87
N ALA A 220 51.35 -18.29 13.93
CA ALA A 220 51.84 -19.34 13.04
C ALA A 220 53.00 -18.86 12.16
N LEU A 221 52.93 -17.61 11.66
CA LEU A 221 54.03 -16.97 10.93
C LEU A 221 55.24 -16.66 11.83
N GLY A 222 55.03 -16.33 13.11
CA GLY A 222 56.10 -16.14 14.08
C GLY A 222 56.85 -17.43 14.43
N SER A 223 56.14 -18.56 14.55
CA SER A 223 56.75 -19.87 14.80
C SER A 223 57.54 -20.42 13.61
N LEU A 224 57.22 -19.99 12.38
CA LEU A 224 57.95 -20.36 11.17
C LEU A 224 59.20 -19.50 10.92
N ARG A 225 59.44 -18.47 11.75
CA ARG A 225 60.57 -17.53 11.62
C ARG A 225 61.59 -17.61 12.76
N SER A 226 61.44 -18.54 13.71
CA SER A 226 62.50 -18.82 14.68
C SER A 226 63.36 -19.98 14.17
N PRO A 227 64.67 -19.77 13.94
CA PRO A 227 65.60 -20.82 13.49
C PRO A 227 65.91 -21.86 14.57
#